data_AF-A0AAU9XC96-F1
#
_entry.id   AF-A0AAU9XC96-F1
#
_cell.length_a   1.000
_cell.length_b   1.000
_cell.length_c   1.000
_cell.angle_alpha   90.00
_cell.angle_beta   90.00
_cell.angle_gamma   90.00
#
_symmetry.space_group_name_H-M   'P 1'
#
loop_
_entity.id
_entity.type
_entity.pdbx_description
1 polymer ?
#
loop_
_entity_poly.entity_id
_entity_poly.type
_entity_poly.pdbx_seq_one_letter_code
_entity_poly.pdbx_strand_id
1 'polypeptide(L)'
;CSDIDECSASIWPCDVNANCQNTYGSHKCSCKSGFYGNGKTCIHSGKPCLLFVIRKRIQSYPLQYSHHMPERRRNKIKIKYENCFFTTGWTLIARFSNSDGKNWMRDDGRWWYDQQIAIGATNNSSKNDDMISTAFWSVSGREIKITRSDDPSHIPLLQTTGNCLGGQTFRSKITSYGDFRNGKVWARDQCLGNCTVQYGGLYKSTDGFQQADCNEDIQSADKISFWCDWAGDGAVMMIGGGGSSCARADHGIGITETNAASFVELVGEQTEYDFGYNAFSRTPPNQSYSLNLWIR
;
A
#
# COMPACT_ATOMS: atom_id res chain seq x y z
N CYS A 1 -47.68 7.66 -23.68
CA CYS A 1 -46.38 7.08 -23.30
C CYS A 1 -46.10 7.54 -21.87
N SER A 2 -45.75 6.64 -20.96
CA SER A 2 -45.37 6.99 -19.60
C SER A 2 -43.84 6.97 -19.50
N ASP A 3 -43.26 7.94 -18.80
CA ASP A 3 -41.83 8.01 -18.54
C ASP A 3 -41.36 6.82 -17.69
N ILE A 4 -40.20 6.25 -17.99
CA ILE A 4 -39.56 5.20 -17.18
C ILE A 4 -38.45 5.86 -16.39
N ASP A 5 -38.49 5.76 -15.06
CA ASP A 5 -37.38 6.24 -14.23
C ASP A 5 -36.22 5.25 -14.28
N GLU A 6 -35.24 5.48 -15.18
CA GLU A 6 -34.09 4.59 -15.30
C GLU A 6 -33.21 4.58 -14.06
N CYS A 7 -33.26 5.62 -13.22
CA CYS A 7 -32.53 5.68 -11.95
C CYS A 7 -33.08 4.69 -10.93
N SER A 8 -34.38 4.38 -10.99
CA SER A 8 -35.05 3.44 -10.10
C SER A 8 -35.27 2.05 -10.73
N ALA A 9 -35.33 1.97 -12.06
CA ALA A 9 -35.61 0.74 -12.80
C ALA A 9 -34.37 -0.10 -13.15
N SER A 10 -33.17 0.51 -13.19
CA SER A 10 -31.91 -0.18 -13.44
C SER A 10 -31.07 -0.27 -12.18
N ILE A 11 -30.31 -1.36 -12.02
CA ILE A 11 -29.41 -1.54 -10.86
C ILE A 11 -28.19 -0.61 -10.97
N TRP A 12 -27.70 -0.32 -12.18
CA TRP A 12 -26.51 0.52 -12.41
C TRP A 12 -26.68 1.48 -13.60
N PRO A 13 -27.64 2.42 -13.54
CA PRO A 13 -27.89 3.37 -14.61
C PRO A 13 -26.76 4.39 -14.78
N CYS A 14 -25.91 4.58 -13.76
CA CYS A 14 -24.74 5.46 -13.76
C CYS A 14 -23.55 4.77 -13.07
N ASP A 15 -22.37 5.40 -13.14
CA ASP A 15 -21.20 5.00 -12.34
C ASP A 15 -21.54 5.05 -10.83
N VAL A 16 -20.94 4.17 -10.02
CA VAL A 16 -21.14 4.14 -8.55
C VAL A 16 -20.77 5.47 -7.88
N ASN A 17 -19.87 6.23 -8.50
CA ASN A 17 -19.43 7.55 -8.07
C ASN A 17 -20.17 8.71 -8.77
N ALA A 18 -21.29 8.43 -9.44
CA ALA A 18 -22.17 9.42 -10.03
C ALA A 18 -23.52 9.51 -9.28
N ASN A 19 -24.15 10.68 -9.37
CA ASN A 19 -25.55 10.90 -9.08
C ASN A 19 -26.35 10.66 -10.37
N CYS A 20 -27.42 9.87 -10.25
CA CYS A 20 -28.41 9.67 -11.31
C CYS A 20 -29.55 10.67 -11.15
N GLN A 21 -29.95 11.32 -12.24
CA GLN A 21 -31.10 12.21 -12.31
C GLN A 21 -31.99 11.78 -13.47
N ASN A 22 -33.22 11.35 -13.16
CA ASN A 22 -34.21 11.01 -14.18
C ASN A 22 -34.67 12.25 -14.97
N THR A 23 -34.93 12.09 -16.26
CA THR A 23 -35.47 13.15 -17.15
C THR A 23 -36.53 12.56 -18.06
N TYR A 24 -37.44 13.37 -18.60
CA TYR A 24 -38.50 12.83 -19.45
C TYR A 24 -37.92 12.19 -20.72
N GLY A 25 -38.04 10.87 -20.85
CA GLY A 25 -37.55 10.03 -21.94
C GLY A 25 -36.08 9.61 -21.86
N SER A 26 -35.36 9.89 -20.76
CA SER A 26 -33.96 9.48 -20.55
C SER A 26 -33.45 9.79 -19.13
N HIS A 27 -32.17 9.55 -18.84
CA HIS A 27 -31.54 9.98 -17.59
C HIS A 27 -30.20 10.69 -17.79
N LYS A 28 -29.82 11.49 -16.79
CA LYS A 28 -28.51 12.14 -16.72
C LYS A 28 -27.70 11.59 -15.56
N CYS A 29 -26.43 11.34 -15.82
CA CYS A 29 -25.45 10.98 -14.80
C CYS A 29 -24.49 12.15 -14.59
N SER A 30 -24.25 12.54 -13.34
CA SER A 30 -23.27 13.56 -12.99
C SER A 30 -22.34 13.03 -11.91
N CYS A 31 -21.04 13.23 -12.06
CA CYS A 31 -20.10 12.74 -11.05
C CYS A 31 -20.34 13.43 -9.70
N LYS A 32 -20.24 12.67 -8.61
CA LYS A 32 -20.32 13.20 -7.24
C LYS A 32 -19.20 14.21 -7.02
N SER A 33 -19.36 15.08 -6.01
CA SER A 33 -18.33 16.06 -5.66
C SER A 33 -16.97 15.39 -5.46
N GLY A 34 -15.92 15.98 -6.03
CA GLY A 34 -14.61 15.36 -6.04
C GLY A 34 -14.44 14.30 -7.13
N PHE A 35 -15.37 14.10 -8.06
CA PHE A 35 -15.19 13.25 -9.24
C PHE A 35 -15.47 14.01 -10.54
N TYR A 36 -14.75 13.63 -11.60
CA TYR A 36 -14.84 14.16 -12.95
C TYR A 36 -15.12 13.04 -13.95
N GLY A 37 -15.76 13.37 -15.07
CA GLY A 37 -16.08 12.40 -16.10
C GLY A 37 -17.45 12.66 -16.71
N ASN A 38 -17.98 11.67 -17.42
CA ASN A 38 -19.24 11.77 -18.14
C ASN A 38 -20.44 11.20 -17.35
N GLY A 39 -20.25 10.86 -16.07
CA GLY A 39 -21.30 10.27 -15.22
C GLY A 39 -21.55 8.77 -15.43
N LYS A 40 -21.18 8.22 -16.59
CA LYS A 40 -21.09 6.77 -16.83
C LYS A 40 -19.72 6.20 -16.44
N THR A 41 -18.72 7.07 -16.40
CA THR A 41 -17.39 6.83 -15.86
C THR A 41 -17.01 8.07 -15.05
N CYS A 42 -16.79 7.89 -13.75
CA CYS A 42 -16.40 8.96 -12.84
C CYS A 42 -15.06 8.66 -12.18
N ILE A 43 -14.09 9.53 -12.43
CA ILE A 43 -12.73 9.49 -11.88
C ILE A 43 -12.57 10.58 -10.83
N HIS A 44 -12.16 10.25 -9.61
CA HIS A 44 -12.06 11.26 -8.57
C HIS A 44 -10.97 12.30 -8.90
N SER A 45 -11.30 13.57 -8.72
CA SER A 45 -10.50 14.79 -8.64
C SER A 45 -9.52 14.77 -7.45
N GLY A 46 -8.89 13.62 -7.18
CA GLY A 46 -7.94 13.45 -6.09
C GLY A 46 -6.58 13.86 -6.63
N LYS A 47 -5.78 14.59 -5.83
CA LYS A 47 -4.46 15.02 -6.26
C LYS A 47 -3.72 13.80 -6.82
N PRO A 48 -3.30 13.80 -8.08
CA PRO A 48 -2.43 12.75 -8.59
C PRO A 48 -1.24 12.57 -7.65
N CYS A 49 -0.80 11.33 -7.43
CA CYS A 49 0.45 11.12 -6.72
C CYS A 49 1.57 11.78 -7.54
N LEU A 50 2.41 12.53 -6.84
CA LEU A 50 3.47 13.27 -7.50
C LEU A 50 4.54 12.27 -7.94
N LEU A 51 4.78 12.18 -9.25
CA LEU A 51 5.87 11.34 -9.76
C LEU A 51 7.21 12.02 -9.42
N PHE A 52 7.49 13.21 -9.98
CA PHE A 52 8.66 14.07 -9.71
C PHE A 52 8.45 15.52 -10.22
N VAL A 53 9.27 16.47 -9.73
CA VAL A 53 9.41 17.84 -10.26
C VAL A 53 10.64 17.90 -11.18
N ILE A 54 10.47 17.96 -12.51
CA ILE A 54 11.61 18.15 -13.42
C ILE A 54 11.96 19.64 -13.48
N ARG A 55 13.04 20.05 -12.81
CA ARG A 55 13.70 21.34 -13.08
C ARG A 55 14.59 21.17 -14.31
N LYS A 56 14.27 21.86 -15.42
CA LYS A 56 15.23 21.95 -16.54
C LYS A 56 16.48 22.70 -16.04
N ARG A 57 17.61 22.01 -15.94
CA ARG A 57 18.92 22.64 -15.73
C ARG A 57 19.29 23.38 -17.03
N ILE A 58 19.37 24.70 -17.03
CA ILE A 58 19.97 25.43 -18.14
C ILE A 58 21.48 25.24 -18.01
N GLN A 59 22.11 24.68 -19.04
CA GLN A 59 23.57 24.69 -19.19
C GLN A 59 23.98 26.16 -19.35
N SER A 60 24.63 26.74 -18.35
CA SER A 60 25.21 28.08 -18.43
C SER A 60 26.45 28.01 -19.31
N TYR A 61 26.35 28.50 -20.55
CA TYR A 61 27.54 28.80 -21.35
C TYR A 61 28.14 30.12 -20.87
N PRO A 62 29.48 30.28 -20.86
CA PRO A 62 30.12 31.49 -20.40
C PRO A 62 29.79 32.68 -21.32
N LEU A 63 29.59 33.85 -20.69
CA LEU A 63 29.26 35.12 -21.34
C LEU A 63 30.41 35.58 -22.25
N GLN A 64 30.14 35.73 -23.55
CA GLN A 64 30.91 36.60 -24.43
C GLN A 64 29.96 37.49 -25.25
N TYR A 65 29.97 38.77 -24.88
CA TYR A 65 29.60 40.00 -25.61
C TYR A 65 28.23 40.16 -26.33
N SER A 66 27.52 41.19 -25.84
CA SER A 66 26.73 42.24 -26.53
C SER A 66 25.28 42.00 -27.03
N HIS A 67 24.39 42.83 -26.45
CA HIS A 67 23.21 43.51 -27.02
C HIS A 67 22.03 42.70 -27.60
N HIS A 68 21.32 41.97 -26.73
CA HIS A 68 19.85 41.88 -26.72
C HIS A 68 19.42 41.26 -25.39
N MET A 69 18.58 41.92 -24.58
CA MET A 69 17.96 41.26 -23.42
C MET A 69 16.90 40.28 -23.94
N PRO A 70 17.03 38.96 -23.75
CA PRO A 70 15.94 38.06 -24.05
C PRO A 70 14.91 38.15 -22.93
N GLU A 71 13.65 38.18 -23.31
CA GLU A 71 12.46 37.99 -22.48
C GLU A 71 12.72 36.96 -21.36
N ARG A 72 12.32 37.28 -20.11
CA ARG A 72 12.40 36.37 -18.96
C ARG A 72 11.75 35.02 -19.30
N ARG A 73 12.56 34.02 -19.68
CA ARG A 73 12.07 32.65 -19.85
C ARG A 73 11.62 32.13 -18.49
N ARG A 74 10.30 32.17 -18.22
CA ARG A 74 9.71 31.51 -17.04
C ARG A 74 10.17 30.06 -17.04
N ASN A 75 10.85 29.64 -15.98
CA ASN A 75 11.20 28.24 -15.74
C ASN A 75 9.91 27.40 -15.81
N LYS A 76 9.68 26.70 -16.92
CA LYS A 76 8.56 25.76 -17.04
C LYS A 76 8.91 24.51 -16.23
N ILE A 77 8.38 24.42 -15.01
CA ILE A 77 8.38 23.17 -14.24
C ILE A 77 7.46 22.20 -14.96
N LYS A 78 7.99 21.06 -15.39
CA LYS A 78 7.16 19.94 -15.85
C LYS A 78 6.87 19.05 -14.64
N ILE A 79 5.61 19.01 -14.23
CA ILE A 79 5.13 18.09 -13.20
C ILE A 79 4.59 16.86 -13.93
N LYS A 80 5.11 15.68 -13.58
CA LYS A 80 4.55 14.41 -14.05
C LYS A 80 3.78 13.77 -12.91
N TYR A 81 2.62 13.22 -13.25
CA TYR A 81 1.64 12.70 -12.32
C TYR A 81 1.49 11.19 -12.52
N GLU A 82 1.30 10.46 -11.42
CA GLU A 82 0.89 9.07 -11.41
C GLU A 82 -0.59 8.97 -11.08
N ASN A 83 -1.29 8.03 -11.73
CA ASN A 83 -2.66 7.68 -11.38
C ASN A 83 -2.66 6.64 -10.26
N CYS A 84 -2.64 7.08 -9.00
CA CYS A 84 -2.86 6.18 -7.87
C CYS A 84 -4.35 5.88 -7.68
N PHE A 85 -4.66 4.69 -7.15
CA PHE A 85 -5.97 4.33 -6.66
C PHE A 85 -6.19 4.89 -5.24
N PHE A 86 -7.41 5.33 -4.96
CA PHE A 86 -7.80 5.86 -3.66
C PHE A 86 -9.32 5.74 -3.47
N THR A 87 -9.76 5.81 -2.22
CA THR A 87 -11.18 5.86 -1.82
C THR A 87 -11.41 7.11 -0.96
N THR A 88 -12.62 7.31 -0.41
CA THR A 88 -12.93 8.46 0.44
C THR A 88 -11.99 8.53 1.65
N GLY A 89 -10.98 9.39 1.57
CA GLY A 89 -10.01 9.63 2.63
C GLY A 89 -8.89 8.60 2.75
N TRP A 90 -8.69 7.67 1.80
CA TRP A 90 -7.61 6.67 1.85
C TRP A 90 -6.89 6.55 0.51
N THR A 91 -5.56 6.54 0.52
CA THR A 91 -4.72 6.36 -0.67
C THR A 91 -4.05 4.99 -0.66
N LEU A 92 -4.11 4.25 -1.76
CA LEU A 92 -3.42 2.97 -1.90
C LEU A 92 -1.92 3.20 -2.12
N ILE A 93 -1.08 2.66 -1.24
CA ILE A 93 0.38 2.88 -1.26
C ILE A 93 1.17 1.65 -1.71
N ALA A 94 0.67 0.46 -1.39
CA ALA A 94 1.31 -0.80 -1.76
C ALA A 94 0.29 -1.94 -1.83
N ARG A 95 0.70 -3.03 -2.47
CA ARG A 95 -0.03 -4.29 -2.51
C ARG A 95 0.94 -5.46 -2.49
N PHE A 96 0.58 -6.50 -1.77
CA PHE A 96 1.38 -7.71 -1.54
C PHE A 96 0.57 -8.91 -1.99
N SER A 97 1.05 -9.64 -3.00
CA SER A 97 0.33 -10.76 -3.60
C SER A 97 0.71 -12.08 -2.95
N ASN A 98 -0.20 -13.05 -2.95
CA ASN A 98 0.10 -14.41 -2.50
C ASN A 98 0.21 -15.43 -3.64
N SER A 99 0.18 -14.95 -4.89
CA SER A 99 -0.03 -15.80 -6.06
C SER A 99 0.82 -15.41 -7.27
N ASP A 100 1.61 -14.33 -7.20
CA ASP A 100 2.55 -13.97 -8.26
C ASP A 100 3.95 -14.52 -7.96
N GLY A 101 4.77 -14.64 -9.00
CA GLY A 101 6.12 -15.20 -8.91
C GLY A 101 7.17 -14.14 -8.59
N LYS A 102 6.79 -13.03 -7.95
CA LYS A 102 7.69 -11.93 -7.60
C LYS A 102 7.66 -11.81 -6.09
N ASN A 103 8.81 -12.02 -5.45
CA ASN A 103 8.95 -11.72 -4.03
C ASN A 103 9.43 -10.27 -3.93
N TRP A 104 8.70 -9.42 -3.21
CA TRP A 104 9.13 -8.03 -2.95
C TRP A 104 10.12 -7.93 -1.77
N MET A 105 10.26 -9.03 -1.03
CA MET A 105 11.46 -9.35 -0.23
C MET A 105 12.63 -9.61 -1.19
N ARG A 106 13.09 -8.58 -1.89
CA ARG A 106 14.39 -8.64 -2.59
C ARG A 106 15.48 -8.66 -1.54
N ASP A 107 16.53 -9.45 -1.77
CA ASP A 107 17.65 -9.62 -0.83
C ASP A 107 18.36 -8.33 -0.42
N ASP A 108 18.21 -7.28 -1.23
CA ASP A 108 18.79 -5.96 -1.01
C ASP A 108 17.92 -5.02 -0.17
N GLY A 109 16.65 -5.36 0.10
CA GLY A 109 15.69 -4.49 0.78
C GLY A 109 15.25 -3.27 -0.04
N ARG A 110 15.62 -3.17 -1.33
CA ARG A 110 15.45 -1.97 -2.16
C ARG A 110 14.02 -1.44 -2.21
N TRP A 111 13.02 -2.33 -2.17
CA TRP A 111 11.61 -1.97 -2.26
C TRP A 111 11.19 -0.99 -1.13
N TRP A 112 11.60 -1.30 0.09
CA TRP A 112 11.25 -0.54 1.30
C TRP A 112 11.97 0.82 1.36
N TYR A 113 13.22 0.87 0.92
CA TYR A 113 14.11 2.03 1.11
C TYR A 113 14.22 2.92 -0.15
N ASP A 114 14.52 2.34 -1.30
CA ASP A 114 15.11 3.04 -2.44
C ASP A 114 14.22 3.06 -3.68
N GLN A 115 13.09 2.34 -3.68
CA GLN A 115 12.20 2.31 -4.84
C GLN A 115 11.64 3.71 -5.13
N GLN A 116 12.02 4.28 -6.27
CA GLN A 116 11.68 5.66 -6.64
C GLN A 116 10.69 5.74 -7.80
N ILE A 117 10.29 4.60 -8.35
CA ILE A 117 9.37 4.51 -9.48
C ILE A 117 8.23 3.58 -9.07
N ALA A 118 7.01 3.92 -9.43
CA ALA A 118 5.89 3.02 -9.21
C ALA A 118 6.06 1.70 -9.98
N ILE A 119 5.62 0.60 -9.38
CA ILE A 119 5.63 -0.74 -9.97
C ILE A 119 4.23 -1.34 -9.79
N GLY A 120 3.76 -2.09 -10.79
CA GLY A 120 2.45 -2.76 -10.72
C GLY A 120 1.28 -1.86 -11.14
N ALA A 121 0.07 -2.41 -11.06
CA ALA A 121 -1.16 -1.70 -11.43
C ALA A 121 -1.62 -0.74 -10.32
N THR A 122 -1.03 0.45 -10.26
CA THR A 122 -1.25 1.43 -9.18
C THR A 122 -2.61 2.10 -9.20
N ASN A 123 -3.36 1.96 -10.30
CA ASN A 123 -4.69 2.53 -10.52
C ASN A 123 -5.84 1.50 -10.39
N ASN A 124 -5.57 0.28 -9.92
CA ASN A 124 -6.58 -0.76 -9.79
C ASN A 124 -6.29 -1.63 -8.56
N SER A 125 -7.04 -1.41 -7.47
CA SER A 125 -6.93 -2.13 -6.19
C SER A 125 -7.31 -3.62 -6.26
N SER A 126 -7.93 -4.08 -7.34
CA SER A 126 -8.47 -5.45 -7.44
C SER A 126 -7.53 -6.43 -8.15
N LYS A 127 -6.34 -5.99 -8.57
CA LYS A 127 -5.34 -6.90 -9.13
C LYS A 127 -4.66 -7.68 -8.01
N ASN A 128 -4.50 -8.98 -8.20
CA ASN A 128 -3.63 -9.81 -7.39
C ASN A 128 -2.22 -9.79 -7.98
N ASP A 129 -1.54 -8.67 -7.79
CA ASP A 129 -0.15 -8.46 -8.18
C ASP A 129 0.53 -7.53 -7.19
N ASP A 130 1.83 -7.69 -7.04
CA ASP A 130 2.63 -6.75 -6.28
C ASP A 130 2.57 -5.35 -6.88
N MET A 131 2.42 -4.37 -5.97
CA MET A 131 2.30 -2.98 -6.35
C MET A 131 2.96 -2.07 -5.33
N ILE A 132 3.63 -1.03 -5.82
CA ILE A 132 4.04 0.12 -5.01
C ILE A 132 3.78 1.38 -5.80
N SER A 133 3.05 2.32 -5.21
CA SER A 133 2.78 3.62 -5.82
C SER A 133 3.71 4.68 -5.24
N THR A 134 3.87 5.80 -5.94
CA THR A 134 4.65 6.94 -5.41
C THR A 134 4.09 7.49 -4.09
N ALA A 135 2.82 7.21 -3.76
CA ALA A 135 2.24 7.60 -2.48
C ALA A 135 2.98 7.00 -1.27
N PHE A 136 3.61 5.83 -1.44
CA PHE A 136 4.39 5.18 -0.39
C PHE A 136 5.49 6.09 0.21
N TRP A 137 6.07 6.98 -0.61
CA TRP A 137 7.09 7.95 -0.19
C TRP A 137 6.71 9.42 -0.39
N SER A 138 5.53 9.72 -0.93
CA SER A 138 5.10 11.10 -1.19
C SER A 138 3.84 11.53 -0.44
N VAL A 139 3.01 10.59 0.02
CA VAL A 139 1.81 10.87 0.81
C VAL A 139 2.11 10.61 2.27
N SER A 140 1.93 11.65 3.08
CA SER A 140 2.01 11.56 4.53
C SER A 140 0.64 11.25 5.10
N GLY A 141 0.60 10.48 6.18
CA GLY A 141 -0.64 10.14 6.88
C GLY A 141 -0.40 9.87 8.35
N ARG A 142 -1.47 9.58 9.06
CA ARG A 142 -1.49 9.24 10.49
C ARG A 142 -1.80 7.78 10.72
N GLU A 143 -2.55 7.16 9.83
CA GLU A 143 -3.06 5.81 10.00
C GLU A 143 -2.93 5.00 8.72
N ILE A 144 -2.86 3.68 8.87
CA ILE A 144 -2.94 2.70 7.80
C ILE A 144 -4.16 1.78 7.98
N LYS A 145 -4.60 1.17 6.88
CA LYS A 145 -5.47 0.00 6.90
C LYS A 145 -4.99 -1.03 5.91
N ILE A 146 -5.35 -2.29 6.15
CA ILE A 146 -5.14 -3.40 5.22
C ILE A 146 -6.49 -3.96 4.79
N THR A 147 -6.67 -4.16 3.49
CA THR A 147 -7.87 -4.77 2.89
C THR A 147 -7.46 -5.85 1.90
N ARG A 148 -8.39 -6.69 1.48
CA ARG A 148 -8.13 -7.63 0.37
C ARG A 148 -8.34 -6.95 -0.99
N SER A 149 -7.72 -7.47 -2.04
CA SER A 149 -7.94 -7.05 -3.43
C SER A 149 -9.26 -7.55 -4.01
N ASP A 150 -9.73 -8.71 -3.54
CA ASP A 150 -10.97 -9.34 -3.99
C ASP A 150 -12.22 -8.86 -3.23
N ASP A 151 -12.06 -7.95 -2.25
CA ASP A 151 -13.16 -7.22 -1.64
C ASP A 151 -13.32 -5.82 -2.29
N PRO A 152 -14.32 -5.62 -3.17
CA PRO A 152 -14.56 -4.33 -3.83
C PRO A 152 -15.06 -3.25 -2.86
N SER A 153 -15.53 -3.62 -1.66
CA SER A 153 -15.96 -2.67 -0.63
C SER A 153 -14.78 -2.15 0.20
N HIS A 154 -13.60 -2.75 0.06
CA HIS A 154 -12.38 -2.39 0.79
C HIS A 154 -12.62 -2.32 2.31
N ILE A 155 -13.35 -3.30 2.83
CA ILE A 155 -13.60 -3.45 4.27
C ILE A 155 -12.24 -3.74 4.92
N PRO A 156 -11.82 -2.95 5.93
CA PRO A 156 -10.58 -3.21 6.64
C PRO A 156 -10.59 -4.58 7.30
N LEU A 157 -9.55 -5.38 7.04
CA LEU A 157 -9.21 -6.54 7.86
C LEU A 157 -8.60 -6.06 9.18
N LEU A 158 -7.72 -5.05 9.08
CA LEU A 158 -7.24 -4.25 10.20
C LEU A 158 -7.13 -2.79 9.81
N GLN A 159 -7.25 -1.92 10.80
CA GLN A 159 -6.95 -0.51 10.71
C GLN A 159 -6.23 -0.03 11.97
N THR A 160 -5.14 0.74 11.82
CA THR A 160 -4.48 1.37 12.96
C THR A 160 -5.30 2.53 13.50
N THR A 161 -5.20 2.78 14.80
CA THR A 161 -5.87 3.92 15.46
C THR A 161 -4.86 4.94 15.98
N GLY A 162 -5.31 6.18 16.14
CA GLY A 162 -4.53 7.25 16.75
C GLY A 162 -3.60 7.94 15.75
N ASN A 163 -2.30 7.98 16.05
CA ASN A 163 -1.30 8.66 15.21
C ASN A 163 -0.11 7.73 14.91
N CYS A 164 -0.42 6.50 14.50
CA CYS A 164 0.54 5.44 14.22
C CYS A 164 1.75 5.91 13.39
N LEU A 165 1.50 6.63 12.31
CA LEU A 165 2.53 7.12 11.40
C LEU A 165 3.14 8.46 11.82
N GLY A 166 2.58 9.15 12.82
CA GLY A 166 3.09 10.44 13.27
C GLY A 166 3.01 11.57 12.24
N GLY A 167 2.14 11.46 11.23
CA GLY A 167 2.11 12.41 10.11
C GLY A 167 3.24 12.20 9.10
N GLN A 168 3.93 11.07 9.13
CA GLN A 168 5.00 10.74 8.19
C GLN A 168 4.46 10.01 6.94
N THR A 169 5.28 9.93 5.89
CA THR A 169 5.05 8.95 4.84
C THR A 169 5.29 7.55 5.37
N PHE A 170 4.70 6.55 4.73
CA PHE A 170 4.90 5.17 5.17
C PHE A 170 6.38 4.75 5.07
N ARG A 171 7.08 5.13 3.98
CA ARG A 171 8.54 4.94 3.88
C ARG A 171 9.27 5.57 5.05
N SER A 172 9.02 6.84 5.35
CA SER A 172 9.71 7.55 6.45
C SER A 172 9.52 6.83 7.78
N LYS A 173 8.29 6.35 8.05
CA LYS A 173 8.00 5.55 9.25
C LYS A 173 8.82 4.26 9.28
N ILE A 174 8.79 3.47 8.21
CA ILE A 174 9.47 2.18 8.14
C ILE A 174 10.99 2.34 8.24
N THR A 175 11.59 3.31 7.55
CA THR A 175 13.03 3.54 7.57
C THR A 175 13.53 4.25 8.84
N SER A 176 12.62 4.71 9.72
CA SER A 176 13.02 5.41 10.96
C SER A 176 13.63 4.48 12.01
N TYR A 177 13.41 3.17 11.89
CA TYR A 177 13.91 2.16 12.84
C TYR A 177 15.32 1.66 12.53
N GLY A 178 15.81 1.94 11.32
CA GLY A 178 17.13 1.51 10.89
C GLY A 178 17.23 1.36 9.38
N ASP A 179 18.42 0.98 8.95
CA ASP A 179 18.72 0.58 7.58
C ASP A 179 19.10 -0.90 7.59
N PHE A 180 18.25 -1.72 7.00
CA PHE A 180 18.34 -3.19 6.97
C PHE A 180 18.63 -3.75 5.57
N ARG A 181 19.06 -2.89 4.64
CA ARG A 181 19.44 -3.31 3.29
C ARG A 181 20.62 -4.30 3.30
N ASN A 182 20.73 -5.07 2.22
CA ASN A 182 21.82 -6.03 1.98
C ASN A 182 21.97 -7.09 3.08
N GLY A 183 20.85 -7.71 3.50
CA GLY A 183 20.86 -8.83 4.45
C GLY A 183 21.21 -8.49 5.88
N LYS A 184 21.15 -7.22 6.27
CA LYS A 184 21.40 -6.86 7.66
C LYS A 184 20.21 -7.28 8.53
N VAL A 185 20.51 -8.00 9.61
CA VAL A 185 19.53 -8.40 10.62
C VAL A 185 18.89 -7.17 11.25
N TRP A 186 17.55 -7.14 11.31
CA TRP A 186 16.83 -5.97 11.82
C TRP A 186 16.61 -5.96 13.33
N ALA A 187 16.31 -7.11 13.92
CA ALA A 187 16.04 -7.22 15.34
C ALA A 187 16.52 -8.56 15.89
N ARG A 188 16.47 -8.70 17.22
CA ARG A 188 16.66 -9.96 17.92
C ARG A 188 15.64 -10.05 19.04
N ASP A 189 14.73 -11.02 18.93
CA ASP A 189 13.67 -11.33 19.90
C ASP A 189 12.85 -10.09 20.32
N GLN A 190 12.51 -9.23 19.36
CA GLN A 190 11.74 -8.00 19.58
C GLN A 190 11.14 -7.44 18.28
N CYS A 191 10.17 -6.53 18.43
CA CYS A 191 9.73 -5.60 17.38
C CYS A 191 10.29 -4.20 17.64
N LEU A 192 10.73 -3.49 16.60
CA LEU A 192 11.32 -2.15 16.74
C LEU A 192 10.29 -1.03 16.91
N GLY A 193 9.03 -1.28 16.55
CA GLY A 193 7.92 -0.37 16.84
C GLY A 193 6.57 -1.01 16.57
N ASN A 194 5.50 -0.37 17.04
CA ASN A 194 4.15 -0.89 16.88
C ASN A 194 3.09 0.21 16.82
N CYS A 195 1.88 -0.20 16.43
CA CYS A 195 0.68 0.61 16.41
C CYS A 195 -0.52 -0.21 16.88
N THR A 196 -1.41 0.41 17.65
CA THR A 196 -2.69 -0.20 18.03
C THR A 196 -3.60 -0.35 16.82
N VAL A 197 -4.23 -1.53 16.67
CA VAL A 197 -5.16 -1.84 15.58
C VAL A 197 -6.56 -2.19 16.07
N GLN A 198 -7.53 -2.02 15.18
CA GLN A 198 -8.86 -2.59 15.26
C GLN A 198 -9.04 -3.55 14.10
N TYR A 199 -9.47 -4.77 14.39
CA TYR A 199 -9.78 -5.78 13.38
C TYR A 199 -11.25 -5.68 12.93
N GLY A 200 -11.50 -6.12 11.70
CA GLY A 200 -12.82 -6.13 11.10
C GLY A 200 -12.92 -7.06 9.90
N GLY A 201 -14.03 -6.97 9.18
CA GLY A 201 -14.25 -7.75 7.96
C GLY A 201 -14.01 -9.24 8.16
N LEU A 202 -13.28 -9.84 7.22
CA LEU A 202 -13.00 -11.28 7.17
C LEU A 202 -11.59 -11.64 7.72
N TYR A 203 -11.07 -10.87 8.68
CA TYR A 203 -9.68 -11.07 9.15
C TYR A 203 -9.44 -12.51 9.65
N LYS A 204 -10.39 -13.09 10.38
CA LYS A 204 -10.27 -14.47 10.94
C LYS A 204 -10.12 -15.57 9.90
N SER A 205 -10.59 -15.34 8.68
CA SER A 205 -10.52 -16.30 7.58
C SER A 205 -9.55 -15.88 6.48
N THR A 206 -8.67 -14.91 6.77
CA THR A 206 -7.68 -14.41 5.83
C THR A 206 -6.30 -14.93 6.23
N ASP A 207 -5.54 -15.41 5.26
CA ASP A 207 -4.15 -15.84 5.47
C ASP A 207 -3.27 -14.65 5.87
N GLY A 208 -2.41 -14.89 6.85
CA GLY A 208 -1.59 -13.87 7.50
C GLY A 208 -2.23 -13.20 8.71
N PHE A 209 -3.44 -13.62 9.09
CA PHE A 209 -4.14 -13.12 10.28
C PHE A 209 -4.39 -14.22 11.33
N GLN A 210 -3.85 -15.42 11.14
CA GLN A 210 -4.02 -16.56 12.05
C GLN A 210 -3.49 -16.26 13.47
N GLN A 211 -2.50 -15.37 13.59
CA GLN A 211 -1.96 -14.91 14.88
C GLN A 211 -2.59 -13.60 15.40
N ALA A 212 -3.62 -13.07 14.72
CA ALA A 212 -4.25 -11.80 15.08
C ALA A 212 -4.85 -11.80 16.51
N ASP A 213 -5.25 -12.95 17.03
CA ASP A 213 -5.82 -13.08 18.38
C ASP A 213 -4.76 -13.54 19.43
N CYS A 214 -3.50 -13.73 19.02
CA CYS A 214 -2.43 -14.21 19.90
C CYS A 214 -1.80 -13.09 20.76
N ASN A 215 -1.39 -13.38 21.99
CA ASN A 215 -0.80 -12.40 22.92
C ASN A 215 0.40 -13.01 23.64
N GLU A 216 1.63 -12.68 23.24
CA GLU A 216 2.83 -13.31 23.78
C GLU A 216 4.05 -12.36 23.85
N ASP A 217 5.23 -12.96 24.01
CA ASP A 217 6.52 -12.39 24.37
C ASP A 217 6.88 -11.04 23.71
N ILE A 218 6.76 -10.94 22.38
CA ILE A 218 7.20 -9.74 21.66
C ILE A 218 6.05 -8.81 21.25
N GLN A 219 4.80 -9.28 21.32
CA GLN A 219 3.64 -8.51 20.87
C GLN A 219 2.28 -9.05 21.37
N SER A 220 1.32 -8.14 21.55
CA SER A 220 -0.09 -8.43 21.82
C SER A 220 -0.97 -8.41 20.56
N ALA A 221 -2.13 -9.06 20.65
CA ALA A 221 -3.12 -9.21 19.58
C ALA A 221 -3.59 -7.86 19.02
N ASP A 222 -3.69 -6.82 19.85
CA ASP A 222 -4.22 -5.51 19.46
C ASP A 222 -3.22 -4.63 18.69
N LYS A 223 -2.19 -5.23 18.06
CA LYS A 223 -1.05 -4.51 17.49
C LYS A 223 -0.71 -4.97 16.06
N ILE A 224 -0.23 -4.01 15.29
CA ILE A 224 0.60 -4.25 14.10
C ILE A 224 1.98 -3.64 14.34
N SER A 225 3.03 -4.37 13.99
CA SER A 225 4.38 -4.06 14.45
C SER A 225 5.40 -4.13 13.36
N PHE A 226 6.47 -3.36 13.51
CA PHE A 226 7.47 -3.15 12.48
C PHE A 226 8.78 -3.81 12.87
N TRP A 227 9.39 -4.50 11.91
CA TRP A 227 10.71 -5.13 12.03
C TRP A 227 10.78 -6.06 13.25
N CYS A 228 9.94 -7.08 13.23
CA CYS A 228 9.87 -8.07 14.30
C CYS A 228 10.82 -9.23 14.02
N ASP A 229 11.45 -9.72 15.08
CA ASP A 229 12.25 -10.95 15.11
C ASP A 229 11.86 -11.78 16.34
N TRP A 230 11.79 -13.10 16.16
CA TRP A 230 11.77 -14.07 17.24
C TRP A 230 12.51 -15.34 16.82
N ALA A 231 13.57 -15.68 17.55
CA ALA A 231 14.40 -16.87 17.28
C ALA A 231 14.95 -16.95 15.84
N GLY A 232 15.18 -15.80 15.19
CA GLY A 232 15.73 -15.72 13.83
C GLY A 232 14.68 -15.65 12.72
N ASP A 233 13.41 -15.78 13.07
CA ASP A 233 12.28 -15.61 12.15
C ASP A 233 11.72 -14.21 12.28
N GLY A 234 11.18 -13.65 11.20
CA GLY A 234 10.73 -12.27 11.29
C GLY A 234 9.74 -11.81 10.24
N ALA A 235 9.26 -10.59 10.48
CA ALA A 235 8.33 -9.91 9.61
C ALA A 235 8.63 -8.42 9.59
N VAL A 236 8.57 -7.80 8.40
CA VAL A 236 8.66 -6.35 8.30
C VAL A 236 7.43 -5.69 8.91
N MET A 237 6.24 -6.28 8.69
CA MET A 237 5.03 -5.90 9.42
C MET A 237 4.34 -7.13 10.02
N MET A 238 4.49 -7.34 11.32
CA MET A 238 3.86 -8.45 12.05
C MET A 238 2.42 -8.09 12.45
N ILE A 239 1.47 -8.99 12.19
CA ILE A 239 0.04 -8.79 12.47
C ILE A 239 -0.37 -9.69 13.64
N GLY A 240 -0.75 -9.08 14.77
CA GLY A 240 -1.11 -9.82 15.98
C GLY A 240 0.09 -10.06 16.90
N GLY A 241 -0.02 -11.11 17.72
CA GLY A 241 1.01 -11.47 18.69
C GLY A 241 2.15 -12.30 18.11
N GLY A 242 3.34 -12.20 18.70
CA GLY A 242 4.50 -12.99 18.32
C GLY A 242 5.22 -13.54 19.54
N GLY A 243 5.93 -14.65 19.38
CA GLY A 243 6.62 -15.32 20.48
C GLY A 243 6.47 -16.83 20.45
N SER A 244 6.84 -17.48 21.55
CA SER A 244 6.92 -18.93 21.64
C SER A 244 5.58 -19.64 21.37
N SER A 245 4.46 -19.12 21.90
CA SER A 245 3.11 -19.69 21.67
C SER A 245 2.38 -19.13 20.43
N CYS A 246 2.85 -18.04 19.82
CA CYS A 246 2.23 -17.45 18.61
C CYS A 246 2.81 -17.98 17.31
N ALA A 247 3.42 -19.17 17.35
CA ALA A 247 4.17 -19.72 16.22
C ALA A 247 5.22 -18.72 15.69
N ARG A 248 6.01 -18.10 16.58
CA ARG A 248 7.16 -17.24 16.27
C ARG A 248 6.77 -15.85 15.70
N ALA A 249 7.53 -15.33 14.74
CA ALA A 249 7.40 -13.96 14.19
C ALA A 249 7.37 -13.92 12.64
N ASP A 250 7.18 -15.06 11.99
CA ASP A 250 7.12 -15.27 10.54
C ASP A 250 5.70 -15.12 9.96
N HIS A 251 4.92 -14.18 10.48
CA HIS A 251 3.55 -13.92 10.03
C HIS A 251 3.27 -12.42 9.85
N GLY A 252 2.26 -12.12 9.04
CA GLY A 252 1.96 -10.76 8.61
C GLY A 252 2.49 -10.52 7.20
N ILE A 253 3.22 -9.43 6.99
CA ILE A 253 3.66 -8.94 5.68
C ILE A 253 5.20 -8.82 5.65
N GLY A 254 5.82 -9.31 4.57
CA GLY A 254 7.26 -9.37 4.39
C GLY A 254 7.90 -10.29 5.41
N ILE A 255 7.54 -11.58 5.35
CA ILE A 255 7.89 -12.59 6.35
C ILE A 255 9.09 -13.42 5.89
N THR A 256 9.87 -13.89 6.85
CA THR A 256 11.12 -14.62 6.62
C THR A 256 11.34 -15.70 7.68
N GLU A 257 11.87 -16.86 7.26
CA GLU A 257 12.36 -17.95 8.12
C GLU A 257 13.85 -18.19 7.85
N THR A 258 14.67 -17.16 8.06
CA THR A 258 16.07 -17.10 7.61
C THR A 258 17.11 -17.38 8.70
N ASN A 259 16.73 -17.94 9.86
CA ASN A 259 17.59 -18.08 11.07
C ASN A 259 18.22 -16.74 11.54
N ALA A 260 17.83 -15.63 10.91
CA ALA A 260 18.31 -14.29 11.12
C ALA A 260 17.36 -13.36 10.37
N ALA A 261 16.42 -12.70 11.07
CA ALA A 261 15.40 -11.87 10.44
C ALA A 261 16.02 -10.73 9.62
N SER A 262 16.10 -10.98 8.32
CA SER A 262 16.82 -10.19 7.32
C SER A 262 16.17 -10.42 5.95
N PHE A 263 16.62 -9.67 4.94
CA PHE A 263 16.19 -9.89 3.56
C PHE A 263 16.98 -11.00 2.85
N VAL A 264 18.07 -11.53 3.42
CA VAL A 264 18.95 -12.45 2.67
C VAL A 264 18.55 -13.89 2.88
N GLU A 265 18.34 -14.61 1.78
CA GLU A 265 18.22 -16.07 1.77
C GLU A 265 19.62 -16.72 1.86
N LEU A 266 19.98 -17.22 3.03
CA LEU A 266 21.16 -18.04 3.27
C LEU A 266 20.84 -19.50 2.92
N VAL A 267 21.07 -19.87 1.66
CA VAL A 267 21.10 -21.25 1.11
C VAL A 267 19.88 -22.16 1.37
N GLY A 268 19.10 -22.41 0.31
CA GLY A 268 18.56 -23.74 -0.07
C GLY A 268 17.34 -24.28 0.69
N GLU A 269 17.05 -23.79 1.89
CA GLU A 269 15.90 -24.22 2.69
C GLU A 269 15.11 -23.06 3.32
N GLN A 270 15.55 -21.82 3.12
CA GLN A 270 14.92 -20.63 3.69
C GLN A 270 13.83 -20.11 2.75
N THR A 271 12.81 -19.50 3.33
CA THR A 271 11.65 -19.01 2.60
C THR A 271 11.33 -17.58 3.00
N GLU A 272 10.95 -16.81 1.99
CA GLU A 272 10.45 -15.45 2.16
C GLU A 272 9.12 -15.34 1.41
N TYR A 273 8.15 -14.74 2.08
CA TYR A 273 6.85 -14.50 1.49
C TYR A 273 6.41 -13.07 1.68
N ASP A 274 5.61 -12.67 0.72
CA ASP A 274 5.04 -11.35 0.68
C ASP A 274 4.09 -11.09 1.84
N PHE A 275 3.27 -12.09 2.14
CA PHE A 275 2.52 -12.14 3.38
C PHE A 275 2.14 -13.60 3.65
N GLY A 276 1.82 -13.90 4.90
CA GLY A 276 1.46 -15.24 5.30
C GLY A 276 1.40 -15.40 6.80
N TYR A 277 1.09 -16.61 7.24
CA TYR A 277 0.97 -16.95 8.67
C TYR A 277 2.00 -17.96 9.14
N ASN A 278 2.81 -18.47 8.21
CA ASN A 278 3.89 -19.40 8.45
C ASN A 278 4.75 -19.42 7.18
N ALA A 279 6.02 -19.03 7.28
CA ALA A 279 6.94 -19.04 6.16
C ALA A 279 7.41 -20.46 5.79
N PHE A 280 7.23 -21.47 6.64
CA PHE A 280 7.55 -22.86 6.32
C PHE A 280 6.49 -23.54 5.44
N SER A 281 5.28 -22.96 5.32
CA SER A 281 4.18 -23.60 4.61
C SER A 281 4.43 -23.63 3.10
N ARG A 282 4.91 -24.78 2.60
CA ARG A 282 4.96 -25.10 1.17
C ARG A 282 3.58 -25.30 0.52
N THR A 283 2.50 -25.12 1.29
CA THR A 283 1.14 -25.23 0.79
C THR A 283 0.69 -23.86 0.30
N PRO A 284 0.47 -23.68 -1.02
CA PRO A 284 -0.03 -22.42 -1.53
C PRO A 284 -1.40 -22.11 -0.91
N PRO A 285 -1.70 -20.83 -0.61
CA PRO A 285 -2.97 -20.45 -0.01
C PRO A 285 -4.13 -20.89 -0.91
N ASN A 286 -5.22 -21.36 -0.27
CA ASN A 286 -6.40 -21.87 -0.98
C ASN A 286 -7.15 -20.77 -1.77
N GLN A 287 -6.88 -19.50 -1.48
CA GLN A 287 -7.50 -18.34 -2.11
C GLN A 287 -6.41 -17.44 -2.70
N SER A 288 -6.59 -17.06 -3.97
CA SER A 288 -5.68 -16.14 -4.68
C SER A 288 -6.17 -14.71 -4.50
N TYR A 289 -5.48 -13.94 -3.66
CA TYR A 289 -5.74 -12.51 -3.43
C TYR A 289 -4.47 -11.80 -2.96
N SER A 290 -4.55 -10.49 -2.83
CA SER A 290 -3.46 -9.69 -2.29
C SER A 290 -3.94 -8.77 -1.18
N LEU A 291 -3.01 -8.37 -0.31
CA LEU A 291 -3.25 -7.39 0.74
C LEU A 291 -2.93 -6.00 0.21
N ASN A 292 -3.95 -5.15 0.14
CA ASN A 292 -3.83 -3.72 -0.16
C ASN A 292 -3.47 -2.95 1.12
N LEU A 293 -2.38 -2.19 1.07
CA LEU A 293 -1.97 -1.28 2.14
C LEU A 293 -2.36 0.15 1.79
N TRP A 294 -3.13 0.79 2.67
CA TRP A 294 -3.66 2.13 2.49
C TRP A 294 -3.13 3.09 3.55
N ILE A 295 -3.08 4.38 3.22
CA ILE A 295 -2.72 5.48 4.14
C ILE A 295 -3.77 6.58 4.15
N ARG A 296 -3.96 7.25 5.29
CA ARG A 296 -4.75 8.49 5.42
C ARG A 296 -4.12 9.53 6.33
#